data_AF-A0AB72XIB4-F1
#
_entry.id   AF-A0AB72XIB4-F1
#
_cell.length_a   1.000
_cell.length_b   1.000
_cell.length_c   1.000
_cell.angle_alpha   90.00
_cell.angle_beta   90.00
_cell.angle_gamma   90.00
#
_symmetry.space_group_name_H-M   'P 1'
#
loop_
_entity.id
_entity.type
_entity.pdbx_description
1 polymer ?
#
loop_
_entity_poly.entity_id
_entity_poly.type
_entity_poly.pdbx_seq_one_letter_code
_entity_poly.pdbx_strand_id
1 'polypeptide(L)'
;MRLLDFGGAAAEAAQVATHHTTVLLDDHAGACEAVARAAEKAADEVTAIKMRLQLIRDAARGYHLMIDDATGTALPPPDLSSYSPADQQAILNTAIRLTEGIKRLLADAETADEDLAAAIRGAAGDLSPEQVNAQLSHQPPTMPQLPPRGSDPEQVKRWWHSL
;
A
#
# COMPACT_ATOMS: atom_id res chain seq x y z
N MET A 1 46.10 22.20 -17.23
CA MET A 1 44.98 23.11 -17.58
C MET A 1 44.37 23.57 -16.26
N ARG A 2 44.73 24.77 -15.78
CA ARG A 2 44.14 25.36 -14.56
C ARG A 2 42.87 26.07 -15.02
N LEU A 3 41.71 25.59 -14.57
CA LEU A 3 40.49 26.41 -14.60
C LEU A 3 40.82 27.67 -13.79
N LEU A 4 40.65 28.85 -14.40
CA LEU A 4 40.81 30.12 -13.71
C LEU A 4 39.87 30.10 -12.49
N ASP A 5 40.41 30.44 -11.33
CA ASP A 5 39.63 30.56 -10.09
C ASP A 5 38.66 31.73 -10.28
N PHE A 6 37.43 31.42 -10.70
CA PHE A 6 36.39 32.42 -10.92
C PHE A 6 35.83 32.76 -9.54
N GLY A 7 36.26 33.89 -8.98
CA GLY A 7 35.87 34.35 -7.64
C GLY A 7 34.95 35.57 -7.68
N GLY A 8 34.29 35.86 -6.56
CA GLY A 8 33.37 36.98 -6.37
C GLY A 8 31.91 36.56 -6.22
N ALA A 9 31.02 37.51 -5.91
CA ALA A 9 29.63 37.24 -5.54
C ALA A 9 28.84 36.41 -6.57
N ALA A 10 29.13 36.55 -7.87
CA ALA A 10 28.50 35.74 -8.91
C ALA A 10 28.97 34.28 -8.89
N ALA A 11 30.24 34.03 -8.59
CA ALA A 11 30.79 32.68 -8.46
C ALA A 11 30.24 31.98 -7.20
N GLU A 12 30.16 32.70 -6.08
CA GLU A 12 29.55 32.22 -4.84
C GLU A 12 28.06 31.89 -5.06
N ALA A 13 27.31 32.77 -5.70
CA ALA A 13 25.90 32.54 -6.04
C ALA A 13 25.74 31.31 -6.95
N ALA A 14 26.62 31.13 -7.94
CA ALA A 14 26.62 29.95 -8.81
C ALA A 14 26.96 28.66 -8.04
N GLN A 15 27.90 28.70 -7.10
CA GLN A 15 28.25 27.58 -6.25
C GLN A 15 27.08 27.19 -5.34
N VAL A 16 26.42 28.17 -4.72
CA VAL A 16 25.22 27.96 -3.89
C VAL A 16 24.08 27.36 -4.72
N ALA A 17 23.81 27.90 -5.91
CA ALA A 17 22.78 27.38 -6.80
C ALA A 17 23.09 25.94 -7.24
N THR A 18 24.35 25.65 -7.59
CA THR A 18 24.78 24.30 -7.97
C THR A 18 24.62 23.32 -6.80
N HIS A 19 25.04 23.72 -5.60
CA HIS A 19 24.87 22.91 -4.41
C HIS A 19 23.39 22.61 -4.12
N HIS A 20 22.52 23.62 -4.24
CA HIS A 20 21.07 23.44 -4.11
C HIS A 20 20.52 22.47 -5.15
N THR A 21 20.95 22.57 -6.41
CA THR A 21 20.56 21.62 -7.46
C THR A 21 21.04 20.19 -7.15
N THR A 22 22.27 20.02 -6.66
CA THR A 22 22.78 18.69 -6.26
C THR A 22 21.92 18.07 -5.17
N VAL A 23 21.60 18.83 -4.11
CA VAL A 23 20.73 18.35 -3.02
C VAL A 23 19.36 17.90 -3.55
N LEU A 24 18.73 18.70 -4.42
CA LEU A 24 17.44 18.37 -5.00
C LEU A 24 17.48 17.10 -5.88
N LEU A 25 18.59 16.88 -6.58
CA LEU A 25 18.79 15.66 -7.37
C LEU A 25 18.99 14.42 -6.49
N ASP A 26 19.73 14.55 -5.38
CA ASP A 26 19.91 13.46 -4.41
C ASP A 26 18.58 13.08 -3.75
N ASP A 27 17.77 14.07 -3.37
CA ASP A 27 16.41 13.84 -2.84
C ASP A 27 15.52 13.12 -3.86
N HIS A 28 15.57 13.52 -5.13
CA HIS A 28 14.81 12.87 -6.19
C HIS A 28 15.28 11.44 -6.46
N ALA A 29 16.58 11.17 -6.40
CA ALA A 29 17.11 9.81 -6.51
C ALA A 29 16.58 8.92 -5.39
N GLY A 30 16.58 9.41 -4.14
CA GLY A 30 16.00 8.69 -3.00
C GLY A 30 14.51 8.41 -3.16
N ALA A 31 13.75 9.37 -3.69
CA ALA A 31 12.34 9.20 -4.02
C ALA A 31 12.11 8.14 -5.11
N CYS A 32 12.89 8.17 -6.20
CA CYS A 32 12.81 7.17 -7.27
C CYS A 32 13.12 5.75 -6.75
N GLU A 33 14.11 5.60 -5.87
CA GLU A 33 14.41 4.32 -5.25
C GLU A 33 13.25 3.81 -4.37
N ALA A 34 12.56 4.70 -3.65
CA ALA A 34 11.40 4.34 -2.85
C ALA A 34 10.24 3.83 -3.72
N VAL A 35 9.95 4.50 -4.84
CA VAL A 35 8.94 4.02 -5.82
C VAL A 35 9.35 2.69 -6.41
N ALA A 36 10.63 2.52 -6.78
CA ALA A 36 11.12 1.27 -7.35
C ALA A 36 10.91 0.09 -6.38
N ARG A 37 11.24 0.27 -5.10
CA ARG A 37 11.00 -0.76 -4.06
C ARG A 37 9.52 -1.06 -3.87
N ALA A 38 8.67 -0.04 -3.85
CA ALA A 38 7.23 -0.24 -3.71
C ALA A 38 6.62 -0.93 -4.94
N ALA A 39 7.09 -0.61 -6.15
CA ALA A 39 6.67 -1.26 -7.38
C ALA A 39 7.12 -2.73 -7.44
N GLU A 40 8.32 -3.04 -6.97
CA GLU A 40 8.81 -4.42 -6.85
C GLU A 40 7.96 -5.21 -5.85
N LYS A 41 7.71 -4.66 -4.66
CA LYS A 41 6.80 -5.25 -3.66
C LYS A 41 5.41 -5.49 -4.24
N ALA A 42 4.81 -4.50 -4.88
CA ALA A 42 3.49 -4.63 -5.50
C ALA A 42 3.47 -5.69 -6.61
N ALA A 43 4.55 -5.84 -7.39
CA ALA A 43 4.66 -6.88 -8.41
C ALA A 43 4.69 -8.29 -7.80
N ASP A 44 5.42 -8.48 -6.70
CA ASP A 44 5.46 -9.74 -5.95
C ASP A 44 4.09 -10.07 -5.33
N GLU A 45 3.42 -9.07 -4.74
CA GLU A 45 2.10 -9.21 -4.14
C GLU A 45 1.04 -9.56 -5.20
N VAL A 46 1.04 -8.88 -6.35
CA VAL A 46 0.16 -9.20 -7.48
C VAL A 46 0.41 -10.62 -7.98
N THR A 47 1.67 -11.06 -8.02
CA THR A 47 2.02 -12.43 -8.40
C THR A 47 1.44 -13.44 -7.39
N ALA A 48 1.60 -13.18 -6.10
CA ALA A 48 1.03 -14.01 -5.03
C ALA A 48 -0.51 -14.04 -5.07
N ILE A 49 -1.15 -12.89 -5.33
CA ILE A 49 -2.61 -12.77 -5.48
C ILE A 49 -3.10 -13.62 -6.66
N LYS A 50 -2.43 -13.54 -7.82
CA LYS A 50 -2.78 -14.37 -8.99
C LYS A 50 -2.66 -15.86 -8.69
N MET A 51 -1.61 -16.28 -7.99
CA MET A 51 -1.45 -17.68 -7.57
C MET A 51 -2.57 -18.13 -6.63
N ARG A 52 -2.92 -17.33 -5.62
CA ARG A 52 -4.02 -17.62 -4.69
C ARG A 52 -5.37 -17.68 -5.41
N LEU A 53 -5.63 -16.76 -6.34
CA LEU A 53 -6.85 -16.79 -7.17
C LEU A 53 -6.95 -18.07 -7.98
N GLN A 54 -5.83 -18.54 -8.55
CA GLN A 54 -5.80 -19.78 -9.31
C GLN A 54 -6.17 -20.98 -8.42
N LEU A 55 -5.60 -21.06 -7.20
CA LEU A 55 -5.95 -22.09 -6.23
C LEU A 55 -7.44 -22.06 -5.84
N ILE A 56 -8.00 -20.86 -5.65
CA ILE A 56 -9.44 -20.69 -5.37
C ILE A 56 -10.29 -21.21 -6.53
N ARG A 57 -9.91 -20.89 -7.78
CA ARG A 57 -10.61 -21.35 -8.99
C ARG A 57 -10.54 -22.87 -9.14
N ASP A 58 -9.38 -23.46 -8.86
CA ASP A 58 -9.21 -24.91 -8.95
C ASP A 58 -10.00 -25.64 -7.85
N ALA A 59 -10.02 -25.10 -6.63
CA ALA A 59 -10.87 -25.60 -5.56
C ALA A 59 -12.36 -25.47 -5.91
N ALA A 60 -12.79 -24.33 -6.47
CA ALA A 60 -14.18 -24.13 -6.90
C ALA A 60 -14.59 -25.19 -7.93
N ARG A 61 -13.75 -25.43 -8.96
CA ARG A 61 -13.98 -26.48 -9.97
C ARG A 61 -14.08 -27.86 -9.34
N GLY A 62 -13.22 -28.18 -8.37
CA GLY A 62 -13.22 -29.48 -7.68
C GLY A 62 -14.51 -29.78 -6.90
N TYR A 63 -15.26 -28.74 -6.51
CA TYR A 63 -16.54 -28.84 -5.79
C TYR A 63 -17.74 -28.39 -6.63
N HIS A 64 -17.59 -28.24 -7.94
CA HIS A 64 -18.63 -27.75 -8.85
C HIS A 64 -19.21 -26.37 -8.46
N LEU A 65 -18.45 -25.55 -7.76
CA LEU A 65 -18.84 -24.22 -7.35
C LEU A 65 -18.69 -23.24 -8.51
N MET A 66 -19.59 -22.26 -8.55
CA MET A 66 -19.52 -21.14 -9.48
C MET A 66 -19.05 -19.90 -8.71
N ILE A 67 -18.01 -19.23 -9.19
CA ILE A 67 -17.58 -17.95 -8.62
C ILE A 67 -18.35 -16.84 -9.33
N ASP A 68 -19.07 -16.04 -8.54
CA ASP A 68 -19.63 -14.77 -9.00
C ASP A 68 -18.58 -13.67 -8.84
N ASP A 69 -17.96 -13.30 -9.96
CA ASP A 69 -16.92 -12.27 -10.01
C ASP A 69 -17.45 -10.88 -9.65
N ALA A 70 -18.76 -10.61 -9.76
CA ALA A 70 -19.35 -9.31 -9.42
C ALA A 70 -19.51 -9.15 -7.91
N THR A 71 -19.87 -10.22 -7.19
CA THR A 71 -20.07 -10.18 -5.73
C THR A 71 -18.89 -10.74 -4.94
N GLY A 72 -17.93 -11.39 -5.60
CA GLY A 72 -16.81 -12.06 -4.95
C GLY A 72 -17.24 -13.27 -4.11
N THR A 73 -18.30 -13.97 -4.52
CA THR A 73 -18.87 -15.08 -3.75
C THR A 73 -18.78 -16.39 -4.52
N ALA A 74 -18.56 -17.49 -3.80
CA ALA A 74 -18.65 -18.83 -4.36
C ALA A 74 -20.05 -19.38 -4.10
N LEU A 75 -20.75 -19.74 -5.17
CA LEU A 75 -22.11 -20.24 -5.17
C LEU A 75 -22.12 -21.76 -5.40
N PRO A 76 -22.98 -22.49 -4.68
CA PRO A 76 -23.21 -23.91 -4.97
C PRO A 76 -23.79 -24.11 -6.37
N PRO A 77 -23.61 -25.31 -6.95
CA PRO A 77 -24.20 -25.61 -8.25
C PRO A 77 -25.74 -25.66 -8.16
N PRO A 78 -26.45 -25.36 -9.27
CA PRO A 78 -27.92 -25.32 -9.28
C PRO A 78 -28.57 -26.68 -9.03
N ASP A 79 -27.84 -27.77 -9.30
CA ASP A 79 -28.26 -29.15 -9.07
C ASP A 79 -27.78 -29.70 -7.71
N LEU A 80 -27.48 -28.84 -6.72
CA LEU A 80 -27.02 -29.28 -5.39
C LEU A 80 -27.86 -30.42 -4.78
N SER A 81 -29.18 -30.43 -5.01
CA SER A 81 -30.09 -31.46 -4.52
C SER A 81 -29.86 -32.86 -5.10
N SER A 82 -29.15 -33.01 -6.22
CA SER A 82 -28.80 -34.31 -6.80
C SER A 82 -27.61 -34.99 -6.13
N TYR A 83 -26.87 -34.29 -5.26
CA TYR A 83 -25.73 -34.82 -4.52
C TYR A 83 -26.17 -35.52 -3.22
N SER A 84 -25.31 -36.38 -2.66
CA SER A 84 -25.57 -36.99 -1.36
C SER A 84 -25.60 -35.94 -0.24
N PRO A 85 -26.31 -36.16 0.88
CA PRO A 85 -26.33 -35.18 1.98
C PRO A 85 -24.95 -34.80 2.52
N ALA A 86 -24.00 -35.75 2.52
CA ALA A 86 -22.62 -35.50 2.93
C ALA A 86 -21.89 -34.58 1.94
N ASP A 87 -22.05 -34.83 0.64
CA ASP A 87 -21.45 -34.00 -0.41
C ASP A 87 -22.07 -32.61 -0.45
N GLN A 88 -23.39 -32.49 -0.26
CA GLN A 88 -24.07 -31.21 -0.14
C GLN A 88 -23.46 -30.35 0.97
N GLN A 89 -23.25 -30.94 2.14
CA GLN A 89 -22.62 -30.25 3.27
C GLN A 89 -21.17 -29.86 2.97
N ALA A 90 -20.40 -30.73 2.30
CA ALA A 90 -19.04 -30.43 1.88
C ALA A 90 -18.98 -29.26 0.88
N ILE A 91 -19.85 -29.25 -0.14
CA ILE A 91 -19.96 -28.19 -1.15
C ILE A 91 -20.30 -26.85 -0.49
N LEU A 92 -21.31 -26.83 0.40
CA LEU A 92 -21.70 -25.61 1.11
C LEU A 92 -20.59 -25.07 2.02
N ASN A 93 -19.93 -25.94 2.77
CA ASN A 93 -18.80 -25.55 3.62
C ASN A 93 -17.64 -24.98 2.79
N THR A 94 -17.34 -25.60 1.65
CA THR A 94 -16.31 -25.10 0.73
C THR A 94 -16.71 -23.75 0.14
N ALA A 95 -17.97 -23.56 -0.24
CA ALA A 95 -18.48 -22.28 -0.75
C ALA A 95 -18.25 -21.12 0.24
N ILE A 96 -18.52 -21.34 1.53
CA ILE A 96 -18.26 -20.37 2.58
C ILE A 96 -16.77 -20.05 2.66
N ARG A 97 -15.92 -21.08 2.75
CA ARG A 97 -14.45 -20.91 2.86
C ARG A 97 -13.85 -20.18 1.66
N LEU A 98 -14.28 -20.52 0.45
CA LEU A 98 -13.80 -19.85 -0.77
C LEU A 98 -14.28 -18.40 -0.81
N THR A 99 -15.51 -18.11 -0.40
CA THR A 99 -16.02 -16.73 -0.31
C THR A 99 -15.19 -15.90 0.67
N GLU A 100 -14.86 -16.43 1.85
CA GLU A 100 -13.94 -15.75 2.78
C GLU A 100 -12.54 -15.56 2.18
N GLY A 101 -12.04 -16.58 1.47
CA GLY A 101 -10.76 -16.52 0.77
C GLY A 101 -10.73 -15.43 -0.31
N ILE A 102 -11.79 -15.31 -1.12
CA ILE A 102 -11.94 -14.27 -2.14
C ILE A 102 -11.97 -12.89 -1.49
N LYS A 103 -12.71 -12.71 -0.39
CA LYS A 103 -12.75 -11.42 0.32
C LYS A 103 -11.38 -11.00 0.85
N ARG A 104 -10.63 -11.94 1.45
CA ARG A 104 -9.26 -11.67 1.90
C ARG A 104 -8.35 -11.33 0.72
N LEU A 105 -8.46 -12.07 -0.37
CA LEU A 105 -7.68 -11.81 -1.58
C LEU A 105 -7.93 -10.39 -2.14
N LEU A 106 -9.19 -9.94 -2.14
CA LEU A 106 -9.54 -8.60 -2.58
C LEU A 106 -8.98 -7.53 -1.63
N ALA A 107 -9.02 -7.75 -0.31
CA ALA A 107 -8.42 -6.84 0.66
C ALA A 107 -6.89 -6.76 0.54
N ASP A 108 -6.23 -7.90 0.32
CA ASP A 108 -4.78 -7.96 0.06
C ASP A 108 -4.44 -7.19 -1.23
N ALA A 109 -5.28 -7.29 -2.28
CA ALA A 109 -5.08 -6.58 -3.54
C ALA A 109 -5.25 -5.06 -3.38
N GLU A 110 -6.25 -4.62 -2.63
CA GLU A 110 -6.44 -3.20 -2.30
C GLU A 110 -5.22 -2.65 -1.54
N THR A 111 -4.71 -3.42 -0.58
CA THR A 111 -3.55 -3.03 0.23
C THR A 111 -2.29 -2.83 -0.64
N ALA A 112 -2.05 -3.73 -1.58
CA ALA A 112 -0.94 -3.61 -2.53
C ALA A 112 -1.06 -2.38 -3.44
N ASP A 113 -2.28 -2.03 -3.87
CA ASP A 113 -2.55 -0.83 -4.67
C ASP A 113 -2.32 0.46 -3.85
N GLU A 114 -2.84 0.51 -2.62
CA GLU A 114 -2.67 1.64 -1.71
C GLU A 114 -1.19 1.92 -1.41
N ASP A 115 -0.40 0.86 -1.19
CA ASP A 115 1.04 0.94 -0.95
C ASP A 115 1.80 1.51 -2.16
N LEU A 116 1.48 1.03 -3.36
CA LEU A 116 2.07 1.56 -4.59
C LEU A 116 1.68 3.03 -4.79
N ALA A 117 0.42 3.37 -4.57
CA ALA A 117 -0.08 4.74 -4.66
C ALA A 117 0.61 5.67 -3.65
N ALA A 118 0.84 5.19 -2.41
CA ALA A 118 1.57 5.93 -1.39
C ALA A 118 3.00 6.26 -1.82
N ALA A 119 3.71 5.28 -2.37
CA ALA A 119 5.08 5.48 -2.85
C ALA A 119 5.14 6.47 -4.03
N ILE A 120 4.21 6.37 -4.98
CA ILE A 120 4.10 7.30 -6.11
C ILE A 120 3.85 8.73 -5.62
N ARG A 121 2.90 8.92 -4.69
CA ARG A 121 2.63 10.24 -4.08
C ARG A 121 3.84 10.78 -3.31
N GLY A 122 4.56 9.91 -2.62
CA GLY A 122 5.84 10.25 -1.98
C GLY A 122 6.85 10.84 -2.97
N ALA A 123 6.99 10.20 -4.14
CA ALA A 123 7.93 10.68 -5.15
C ALA A 123 7.46 11.90 -5.95
N ALA A 124 6.15 12.12 -6.03
CA ALA A 124 5.58 13.37 -6.54
C ALA A 124 5.78 14.54 -5.56
N GLY A 125 6.17 14.26 -4.30
CA GLY A 125 6.27 15.25 -3.23
C GLY A 125 4.93 15.55 -2.55
N ASP A 126 3.88 14.78 -2.85
CA ASP A 126 2.56 14.92 -2.22
C ASP A 126 2.53 14.33 -0.80
N LEU A 127 3.45 13.40 -0.50
CA LEU A 127 3.66 12.82 0.83
C LEU A 127 5.12 12.95 1.27
N SER A 128 5.34 13.23 2.55
CA SER A 128 6.67 13.17 3.15
C SER A 128 7.16 11.71 3.26
N PRO A 129 8.49 11.47 3.35
CA PRO A 129 9.02 10.12 3.56
C PRO A 129 8.43 9.40 4.79
N GLU A 130 8.16 10.14 5.87
CA GLU A 130 7.53 9.60 7.08
C GLU A 130 6.07 9.17 6.83
N GLN A 131 5.32 9.95 6.05
CA GLN A 131 3.94 9.62 5.70
C GLN A 131 3.87 8.38 4.80
N VAL A 132 4.80 8.27 3.83
CA VAL A 132 4.94 7.07 3.00
C VAL A 132 5.27 5.86 3.87
N ASN A 133 6.27 5.96 4.75
CA ASN A 133 6.67 4.86 5.62
C ASN A 133 5.55 4.44 6.58
N ALA A 134 4.76 5.39 7.10
CA ALA A 134 3.59 5.09 7.93
C ALA A 134 2.51 4.31 7.16
N GLN A 135 2.24 4.67 5.90
CA GLN A 135 1.30 3.92 5.05
C GLN A 135 1.82 2.51 4.73
N LEU A 136 3.06 2.39 4.24
CA LEU A 136 3.67 1.11 3.84
C LEU A 136 3.89 0.14 5.00
N SER A 137 4.07 0.66 6.22
CA SER A 137 4.20 -0.17 7.41
C SER A 137 2.86 -0.67 7.95
N HIS A 138 1.75 -0.18 7.38
CA HIS A 138 0.38 -0.39 7.84
C HIS A 138 0.24 -0.15 9.36
N GLN A 139 1.08 0.72 9.92
CA GLN A 139 1.00 1.08 11.32
C GLN A 139 -0.17 2.05 11.49
N PRO A 140 -0.92 1.94 12.61
CA PRO A 140 -1.91 2.96 12.94
C PRO A 140 -1.23 4.33 12.92
N PRO A 141 -1.86 5.37 12.33
CA PRO A 141 -1.30 6.71 12.39
C PRO A 141 -1.01 7.04 13.85
N THR A 142 0.22 7.47 14.13
CA THR A 142 0.59 7.88 15.48
C THR A 142 -0.16 9.16 15.79
N MET A 143 -1.30 9.03 16.47
CA MET A 143 -2.09 10.18 16.88
C MET A 143 -1.30 10.95 17.93
N PRO A 144 -1.07 12.26 17.74
CA PRO A 144 -0.46 13.08 18.77
C PRO A 144 -1.29 12.96 20.05
N GLN A 145 -0.63 12.64 21.16
CA GLN A 145 -1.31 12.41 22.43
C GLN A 145 -2.07 13.67 22.85
N LEU A 146 -3.37 13.52 23.10
CA LEU A 146 -4.22 14.58 23.62
C LEU A 146 -3.69 15.05 24.99
N PRO A 147 -3.62 16.38 25.25
CA PRO A 147 -3.28 16.90 26.56
C PRO A 147 -4.25 16.36 27.63
N PRO A 148 -3.77 16.03 28.85
CA PRO A 148 -4.62 15.60 29.95
C PRO A 148 -5.76 16.58 30.25
N ARG A 149 -6.87 16.06 30.78
CA ARG A 149 -7.97 16.92 31.25
C ARG A 149 -7.49 17.82 32.39
N GLY A 150 -7.58 19.13 32.19
CA GLY A 150 -7.07 20.15 33.12
C GLY A 150 -5.70 20.72 32.74
N SER A 151 -5.15 20.36 31.58
CA SER A 151 -3.96 21.03 31.03
C SER A 151 -4.17 22.53 30.87
N ASP A 152 -3.13 23.28 31.23
CA ASP A 152 -3.05 24.72 31.06
C ASP A 152 -3.33 25.14 29.60
N PRO A 153 -4.17 26.17 29.35
CA PRO A 153 -4.45 26.67 28.00
C PRO A 153 -3.23 26.90 27.11
N GLU A 154 -2.10 27.36 27.65
CA GLU A 154 -0.86 27.54 26.86
C GLU A 154 -0.19 26.22 26.45
N GLN A 155 -0.43 25.14 27.20
CA GLN A 155 0.00 23.80 26.83
C GLN A 155 -0.89 23.22 25.72
N VAL A 156 -2.21 23.45 25.79
CA VAL A 156 -3.16 23.06 24.74
C VAL A 156 -2.87 23.83 23.44
N LYS A 157 -2.58 25.13 23.54
CA LYS A 157 -2.23 25.98 22.39
C LYS A 157 -0.95 25.52 21.70
N ARG A 158 0.09 25.18 22.47
CA ARG A 158 1.33 24.60 21.92
C ARG A 158 1.10 23.26 21.25
N TRP A 159 0.27 22.40 21.84
CA TRP A 159 -0.13 21.13 21.24
C TRP A 159 -0.85 21.36 19.89
N TRP A 160 -1.80 22.30 19.84
CA TRP A 160 -2.53 22.61 18.61
C TRP A 160 -1.64 23.16 17.49
N HIS A 161 -0.62 23.96 17.84
CA HIS A 161 0.37 24.45 16.88
C HIS A 161 1.43 23.42 16.47
N SER A 162 1.47 22.26 17.15
CA SER A 162 2.37 21.15 16.83
C SER A 162 1.72 20.05 16.00
N LEU A 163 0.41 20.15 15.76
CA LEU A 163 -0.32 19.34 14.78
C LEU A 163 -0.03 19.86 13.37
#